data_AF-A0A1S8A6W3-F1
#
_entry.id   AF-A0A1S8A6W3-F1
#
_cell.length_a   1.000
_cell.length_b   1.000
_cell.length_c   1.000
_cell.angle_alpha   90.00
_cell.angle_beta   90.00
_cell.angle_gamma   90.00
#
_symmetry.space_group_name_H-M   'P 1'
#
loop_
_entity.id
_entity.type
_entity.pdbx_description
1 polymer ?
#
loop_
_entity_poly.entity_id
_entity_poly.type
_entity_poly.pdbx_seq_one_letter_code
_entity_poly.pdbx_strand_id
1 'polypeptide(L)'
;MSALPPDAASEAEYYLGRGDPVAQTVIAEFPVRIPVSTKKAKQQPPQQIIDEFWAKFTTKAPGKATTVIPSNRYAERAARRSNKPAGTTAQASYEEAAAICKAKVAKIVKECRRVNQKYRDPHFDLELDLKWGDHDTLNSLTNISEDPPSTFHPKGVKRVTDIFDVPKFFIDGPTANDVRQGRDGDCWLLAALCTLSNKPSLIERVCVARDEQVGVYGFVFHRDGEWYSEIIDDKLFLTKPDFDESVLERMLWESIERVDPEEQYRKAYQSGSGALYFAQCEHANETWLPLLEKAYAKAHGDYQAIEGGFTGEGIEDLTGGVTTELYSTDILDKEHFWKEELMKVNDEFLFGCSTGMWGIGRGERKGIVELHAYSVMRAVEIDGQRLVLLKNPWGQGEWKGPWSDGSKEWTAEWLTKLNHRFGDDGSFWISYDDLLRKYQAFDRTRLFGADWKVTSIWTTVSVPWTLDYHDSYFTFSLAKMGPVVLVLSQLDDRYYRGLEGQYRFELNFRLHKKGQEDYVVRSIAPYRQTRSVNVELELEAGEYTVLMKVNATRNLDLLPIEEVIRKYALDRRDKLVAVGMSYVFIPFLILLLYIEL
;
A
#
# COMPACT_ATOMS: atom_id res chain seq x y z
N MET A 1 32.79 7.55 39.37
CA MET A 1 33.91 8.37 39.85
C MET A 1 34.21 9.40 38.75
N SER A 2 34.26 10.72 38.95
CA SER A 2 33.77 11.63 40.02
C SER A 2 33.85 13.08 39.48
N ALA A 3 33.14 14.12 39.96
CA ALA A 3 32.13 14.21 41.02
C ALA A 3 31.04 15.27 40.66
N LEU A 4 30.81 16.26 41.53
CA LEU A 4 29.71 17.25 41.61
C LEU A 4 30.19 18.47 42.45
N PRO A 5 29.41 19.55 42.69
CA PRO A 5 28.54 20.41 41.85
C PRO A 5 28.86 21.92 42.17
N PRO A 6 27.95 22.94 42.36
CA PRO A 6 26.57 23.20 41.90
C PRO A 6 26.25 24.66 41.38
N ASP A 7 25.03 24.81 40.83
CA ASP A 7 24.01 25.89 40.99
C ASP A 7 24.20 27.42 40.72
N ALA A 8 23.30 27.89 39.83
CA ALA A 8 22.24 28.92 40.04
C ALA A 8 22.44 30.46 39.93
N ALA A 9 21.48 31.04 39.17
CA ALA A 9 20.71 32.29 39.40
C ALA A 9 21.35 33.70 39.31
N SER A 10 20.52 34.66 38.87
CA SER A 10 20.67 36.10 39.11
C SER A 10 19.29 36.80 39.08
N GLU A 11 19.00 37.62 40.09
CA GLU A 11 17.71 38.31 40.26
C GLU A 11 17.70 39.77 39.72
N ALA A 12 16.55 40.41 39.97
CA ALA A 12 16.16 41.82 39.85
C ALA A 12 17.12 42.84 40.56
N GLU A 13 16.89 44.17 40.66
CA GLU A 13 15.69 45.02 40.48
C GLU A 13 16.10 46.55 40.35
N TYR A 14 15.19 47.51 40.60
CA TYR A 14 15.33 49.00 40.72
C TYR A 14 15.41 49.85 39.41
N TYR A 15 14.83 51.07 39.24
CA TYR A 15 13.73 51.89 39.86
C TYR A 15 13.68 53.29 39.15
N LEU A 16 12.69 54.22 39.21
CA LEU A 16 11.24 54.23 39.56
C LEU A 16 10.59 55.58 39.11
N GLY A 17 9.34 55.58 38.58
CA GLY A 17 8.41 56.75 38.62
C GLY A 17 8.44 57.78 37.46
N ARG A 18 7.45 58.68 37.29
CA ARG A 18 6.12 58.88 37.94
C ARG A 18 5.27 59.86 37.08
N GLY A 19 3.95 59.66 36.95
CA GLY A 19 3.02 60.72 36.46
C GLY A 19 1.73 60.23 35.78
N ASP A 20 0.60 60.86 36.14
CA ASP A 20 -0.79 60.69 35.65
C ASP A 20 -1.44 62.11 35.82
N PRO A 21 -2.65 62.51 35.30
CA PRO A 21 -3.70 61.70 34.66
C PRO A 21 -4.51 62.37 33.48
N VAL A 22 -5.58 61.66 33.06
CA VAL A 22 -6.78 62.13 32.31
C VAL A 22 -6.68 62.48 30.81
N ALA A 23 -7.36 61.67 29.98
CA ALA A 23 -8.35 62.12 28.99
C ALA A 23 -9.30 60.97 28.57
N GLN A 24 -10.62 61.20 28.60
CA GLN A 24 -11.63 60.29 28.01
C GLN A 24 -12.18 60.89 26.71
N THR A 25 -12.38 60.07 25.68
CA THR A 25 -13.35 60.35 24.60
C THR A 25 -14.02 59.05 24.15
N VAL A 26 -15.33 59.10 23.93
CA VAL A 26 -16.20 57.93 23.64
C VAL A 26 -16.56 57.88 22.16
N ILE A 27 -16.63 56.67 21.56
CA ILE A 27 -17.33 56.44 20.28
C ILE A 27 -18.23 55.20 20.37
N ALA A 28 -19.54 55.47 20.39
CA ALA A 28 -20.69 54.64 20.00
C ALA A 28 -20.66 53.10 20.21
N GLU A 29 -21.45 52.63 21.19
CA GLU A 29 -21.97 51.26 21.19
C GLU A 29 -23.02 51.06 20.08
N PHE A 30 -22.89 50.00 19.28
CA PHE A 30 -23.97 49.48 18.45
C PHE A 30 -24.63 48.28 19.16
N PRO A 31 -25.94 48.32 19.50
CA PRO A 31 -26.58 47.28 20.29
C PRO A 31 -26.82 46.01 19.47
N VAL A 32 -25.98 45.00 19.66
CA VAL A 32 -26.18 43.65 19.11
C VAL A 32 -27.42 43.01 19.76
N ARG A 33 -28.57 43.09 19.08
CA ARG A 33 -29.79 42.40 19.49
C ARG A 33 -29.64 40.90 19.27
N ILE A 34 -29.20 40.18 20.30
CA ILE A 34 -29.32 38.72 20.37
C ILE A 34 -30.81 38.36 20.29
N PRO A 35 -31.25 37.53 19.33
CA PRO A 35 -32.65 37.09 19.27
C PRO A 35 -32.94 36.12 20.42
N VAL A 36 -33.53 36.61 21.51
CA VAL A 36 -33.99 35.76 22.61
C VAL A 36 -35.11 34.85 22.08
N SER A 37 -34.79 33.57 21.89
CA SER A 37 -35.77 32.56 21.45
C SER A 37 -36.79 32.31 22.56
N THR A 38 -37.91 33.03 22.52
CA THR A 38 -39.02 32.91 23.48
C THR A 38 -39.90 31.68 23.27
N LYS A 39 -39.43 30.70 22.49
CA LYS A 39 -39.98 29.34 22.53
C LYS A 39 -39.32 28.58 23.68
N LYS A 40 -40.06 28.35 24.77
CA LYS A 40 -39.74 27.25 25.69
C LYS A 40 -39.63 25.99 24.86
N ALA A 41 -38.43 25.40 24.77
CA ALA A 41 -38.29 24.04 24.29
C ALA A 41 -39.21 23.15 25.13
N LYS A 42 -39.95 22.23 24.49
CA LYS A 42 -40.59 21.15 25.25
C LYS A 42 -39.48 20.43 26.01
N GLN A 43 -39.70 20.10 27.28
CA GLN A 43 -38.80 19.22 28.01
C GLN A 43 -38.89 17.83 27.38
N GLN A 44 -38.04 17.59 26.38
CA GLN A 44 -37.74 16.25 25.88
C GLN A 44 -37.11 15.46 27.03
N PRO A 45 -37.43 14.16 27.18
CA PRO A 45 -36.69 13.28 28.09
C PRO A 45 -35.18 13.38 27.82
N PRO A 46 -34.31 13.32 28.84
CA PRO A 46 -32.85 13.39 28.63
C PRO A 46 -32.36 12.37 27.59
N GLN A 47 -32.94 11.17 27.58
CA GLN A 47 -32.66 10.15 26.57
C GLN A 47 -33.01 10.64 25.16
N GLN A 48 -34.18 11.23 24.92
CA GLN A 48 -34.54 11.76 23.60
C GLN A 48 -33.58 12.87 23.13
N ILE A 49 -33.05 13.69 24.04
CA ILE A 49 -32.03 14.71 23.70
C ILE A 49 -30.71 14.04 23.26
N ILE A 50 -30.33 12.95 23.92
CA ILE A 50 -29.17 12.11 23.59
C ILE A 50 -29.40 11.37 22.24
N ASP A 51 -30.58 10.80 22.03
CA ASP A 51 -30.96 10.13 20.78
C ASP A 51 -30.99 11.10 19.60
N GLU A 52 -31.57 12.30 19.77
CA GLU A 52 -31.55 13.37 18.77
C GLU A 52 -30.17 14.03 18.61
N PHE A 53 -29.22 13.79 19.53
CA PHE A 53 -27.82 14.13 19.34
C PHE A 53 -27.13 13.06 18.48
N TRP A 54 -27.19 11.78 18.84
CA TRP A 54 -26.58 10.69 18.08
C TRP A 54 -27.15 10.55 16.66
N ALA A 55 -28.45 10.75 16.47
CA ALA A 55 -29.10 10.72 15.16
C ALA A 55 -28.66 11.82 14.17
N LYS A 56 -27.80 12.76 14.60
CA LYS A 56 -27.12 13.74 13.71
C LYS A 56 -25.79 13.22 13.16
N PHE A 57 -25.18 12.22 13.80
CA PHE A 57 -23.95 11.57 13.35
C PHE A 57 -24.25 10.34 12.47
N THR A 58 -25.33 9.61 12.76
CA THR A 58 -25.77 8.46 11.95
C THR A 58 -26.51 8.90 10.68
N THR A 59 -25.79 8.95 9.56
CA THR A 59 -26.36 9.28 8.24
C THR A 59 -27.31 8.18 7.73
N LYS A 60 -28.59 8.53 7.53
CA LYS A 60 -29.66 7.60 7.09
C LYS A 60 -29.65 7.26 5.58
N ALA A 61 -28.76 7.86 4.81
CA ALA A 61 -28.59 7.64 3.38
C ALA A 61 -27.09 7.64 3.07
N PRO A 62 -26.36 6.55 3.40
CA PRO A 62 -24.92 6.47 3.19
C PRO A 62 -24.56 6.52 1.70
N GLY A 63 -23.34 6.97 1.40
CA GLY A 63 -22.84 7.12 0.04
C GLY A 63 -21.50 7.85 0.02
N LYS A 64 -20.73 7.65 -1.05
CA LYS A 64 -19.37 8.18 -1.21
C LYS A 64 -19.39 9.72 -1.07
N ALA A 65 -18.73 10.23 -0.03
CA ALA A 65 -18.39 11.66 0.09
C ALA A 65 -17.39 12.02 -1.03
N THR A 66 -17.01 13.31 -1.17
CA THR A 66 -16.27 13.72 -2.38
C THR A 66 -15.19 14.78 -2.22
N THR A 67 -15.08 15.47 -1.08
CA THR A 67 -14.15 16.60 -0.95
C THR A 67 -13.82 16.97 0.49
N VAL A 68 -12.53 17.19 0.75
CA VAL A 68 -12.01 18.00 1.88
C VAL A 68 -11.71 19.43 1.42
N ILE A 69 -11.09 19.52 0.24
CA ILE A 69 -10.69 20.75 -0.47
C ILE A 69 -11.89 21.25 -1.32
N PRO A 70 -12.10 22.57 -1.49
CA PRO A 70 -13.30 23.15 -2.12
C PRO A 70 -13.80 22.49 -3.42
N SER A 71 -15.06 22.01 -3.37
CA SER A 71 -15.91 21.45 -4.44
C SER A 71 -15.25 21.06 -5.77
N ASN A 72 -14.57 19.91 -5.79
CA ASN A 72 -14.15 19.26 -7.03
C ASN A 72 -15.35 18.62 -7.76
N ARG A 73 -15.89 19.34 -8.76
CA ARG A 73 -17.00 18.90 -9.63
C ARG A 73 -16.72 17.60 -10.41
N TYR A 74 -15.48 17.12 -10.48
CA TYR A 74 -15.16 15.80 -11.05
C TYR A 74 -15.40 14.67 -10.05
N ALA A 75 -14.92 14.81 -8.81
CA ALA A 75 -15.18 13.87 -7.71
C ALA A 75 -16.70 13.74 -7.44
N GLU A 76 -17.42 14.87 -7.41
CA GLU A 76 -18.89 14.92 -7.33
C GLU A 76 -19.61 14.12 -8.44
N ARG A 77 -18.99 13.93 -9.61
CA ARG A 77 -19.56 13.16 -10.73
C ARG A 77 -19.20 11.68 -10.67
N ALA A 78 -18.03 11.33 -10.13
CA ALA A 78 -17.62 9.95 -9.92
C ALA A 78 -18.50 9.25 -8.87
N ALA A 79 -18.63 9.84 -7.67
CA ALA A 79 -19.45 9.29 -6.59
C ALA A 79 -20.94 9.08 -6.95
N ARG A 80 -21.49 9.91 -7.86
CA ARG A 80 -22.88 9.74 -8.34
C ARG A 80 -23.08 8.52 -9.23
N ARG A 81 -22.00 7.81 -9.64
CA ARG A 81 -22.08 6.54 -10.38
C ARG A 81 -22.02 5.31 -9.46
N SER A 82 -21.28 5.36 -8.35
CA SER A 82 -20.99 4.20 -7.48
C SER A 82 -22.15 3.78 -6.55
N ASN A 83 -23.14 4.65 -6.30
CA ASN A 83 -24.26 4.38 -5.37
C ASN A 83 -25.34 3.41 -5.93
N LYS A 84 -25.00 2.48 -6.82
CA LYS A 84 -25.88 1.39 -7.26
C LYS A 84 -25.12 0.06 -7.23
N PRO A 85 -25.60 -0.98 -6.51
CA PRO A 85 -25.01 -2.31 -6.62
C PRO A 85 -25.19 -2.82 -8.05
N ALA A 86 -24.08 -3.11 -8.71
CA ALA A 86 -24.02 -3.66 -10.06
C ALA A 86 -23.05 -4.85 -10.06
N GLY A 87 -23.60 -6.06 -9.94
CA GLY A 87 -22.79 -7.27 -9.97
C GLY A 87 -22.19 -7.51 -11.36
N THR A 88 -20.87 -7.71 -11.42
CA THR A 88 -20.09 -7.95 -12.64
C THR A 88 -19.21 -9.19 -12.45
N THR A 89 -18.57 -9.69 -13.50
CA THR A 89 -17.46 -10.65 -13.32
C THR A 89 -16.24 -9.93 -12.75
N ALA A 90 -15.44 -10.61 -11.93
CA ALA A 90 -14.26 -10.02 -11.29
C ALA A 90 -13.26 -9.40 -12.31
N GLN A 91 -13.28 -9.89 -13.56
CA GLN A 91 -12.43 -9.43 -14.66
C GLN A 91 -12.99 -8.22 -15.44
N ALA A 92 -14.31 -7.96 -15.43
CA ALA A 92 -14.90 -6.94 -16.31
C ALA A 92 -14.50 -5.50 -15.93
N SER A 93 -14.37 -5.20 -14.64
CA SER A 93 -13.91 -3.90 -14.13
C SER A 93 -12.43 -3.66 -14.45
N TYR A 94 -11.59 -4.70 -14.37
CA TYR A 94 -10.21 -4.67 -14.86
C TYR A 94 -10.14 -4.38 -16.37
N GLU A 95 -11.00 -4.99 -17.18
CA GLU A 95 -11.03 -4.75 -18.63
C GLU A 95 -11.43 -3.32 -19.00
N GLU A 96 -12.40 -2.71 -18.29
CA GLU A 96 -12.74 -1.29 -18.46
C GLU A 96 -11.56 -0.38 -18.09
N ALA A 97 -10.92 -0.60 -16.93
CA ALA A 97 -9.76 0.16 -16.48
C ALA A 97 -8.58 0.05 -17.47
N ALA A 98 -8.31 -1.15 -17.99
CA ALA A 98 -7.27 -1.40 -18.98
C ALA A 98 -7.57 -0.74 -20.33
N ALA A 99 -8.82 -0.74 -20.78
CA ALA A 99 -9.24 -0.04 -22.00
C ALA A 99 -9.10 1.49 -21.86
N ILE A 100 -9.50 2.05 -20.72
CA ILE A 100 -9.32 3.47 -20.39
C ILE A 100 -7.82 3.83 -20.36
N CYS A 101 -6.98 3.00 -19.75
CA CYS A 101 -5.53 3.20 -19.70
C CYS A 101 -4.91 3.24 -21.11
N LYS A 102 -5.21 2.22 -21.94
CA LYS A 102 -4.78 2.14 -23.35
C LYS A 102 -5.19 3.38 -24.15
N ALA A 103 -6.42 3.87 -23.98
CA ALA A 103 -6.91 5.07 -24.65
C ALA A 103 -6.20 6.36 -24.20
N LYS A 104 -5.91 6.51 -22.89
CA LYS A 104 -5.12 7.63 -22.34
C LYS A 104 -3.69 7.63 -22.90
N VAL A 105 -3.00 6.49 -22.85
CA VAL A 105 -1.61 6.35 -23.35
C VAL A 105 -1.55 6.66 -24.85
N ALA A 106 -2.46 6.10 -25.66
CA ALA A 106 -2.53 6.38 -27.09
C ALA A 106 -2.75 7.88 -27.42
N LYS A 107 -3.50 8.59 -26.57
CA LYS A 107 -3.65 10.06 -26.68
C LYS A 107 -2.33 10.78 -26.37
N ILE A 108 -1.69 10.46 -25.24
CA ILE A 108 -0.40 11.05 -24.83
C ILE A 108 0.65 10.85 -25.91
N VAL A 109 0.79 9.62 -26.41
CA VAL A 109 1.69 9.26 -27.53
C VAL A 109 1.47 10.13 -28.76
N LYS A 110 0.21 10.40 -29.14
CA LYS A 110 -0.13 11.29 -30.26
C LYS A 110 0.23 12.75 -30.00
N GLU A 111 0.06 13.23 -28.76
CA GLU A 111 0.40 14.60 -28.37
C GLU A 111 1.92 14.81 -28.30
N CYS A 112 2.67 13.87 -27.70
CA CYS A 112 4.13 13.82 -27.68
C CYS A 112 4.74 13.78 -29.09
N ARG A 113 4.28 12.87 -29.96
CA ARG A 113 4.74 12.81 -31.37
C ARG A 113 4.42 14.06 -32.17
N ARG A 114 3.33 14.79 -31.85
CA ARG A 114 2.98 16.07 -32.49
C ARG A 114 3.95 17.20 -32.12
N VAL A 115 4.50 17.21 -30.89
CA VAL A 115 5.43 18.27 -30.43
C VAL A 115 6.90 17.86 -30.49
N ASN A 116 7.19 16.62 -30.90
CA ASN A 116 8.53 16.01 -30.90
C ASN A 116 9.21 16.05 -29.51
N GLN A 117 8.49 15.65 -28.47
CA GLN A 117 8.99 15.53 -27.10
C GLN A 117 8.62 14.18 -26.51
N LYS A 118 9.51 13.59 -25.69
CA LYS A 118 9.15 12.47 -24.80
C LYS A 118 8.08 12.92 -23.80
N TYR A 119 7.30 11.96 -23.29
CA TYR A 119 6.38 12.22 -22.18
C TYR A 119 7.15 12.67 -20.93
N ARG A 120 6.49 13.50 -20.13
CA ARG A 120 6.96 13.99 -18.84
C ARG A 120 5.73 14.04 -17.95
N ASP A 121 5.76 13.38 -16.80
CA ASP A 121 4.57 13.23 -15.96
C ASP A 121 4.31 14.49 -15.12
N PRO A 122 3.30 15.32 -15.43
CA PRO A 122 3.11 16.61 -14.78
C PRO A 122 2.56 16.49 -13.34
N HIS A 123 2.37 15.26 -12.85
CA HIS A 123 1.91 14.98 -11.49
C HIS A 123 2.89 14.12 -10.67
N PHE A 124 4.05 13.72 -11.24
CA PHE A 124 5.06 12.88 -10.58
C PHE A 124 6.46 13.07 -11.19
N ASP A 125 6.88 14.32 -11.31
CA ASP A 125 8.12 14.72 -12.00
C ASP A 125 9.35 14.57 -11.11
N LEU A 126 9.88 13.35 -11.03
CA LEU A 126 11.03 12.98 -10.19
C LEU A 126 12.25 13.91 -10.38
N GLU A 127 12.44 14.46 -11.57
CA GLU A 127 13.60 15.30 -11.87
C GLU A 127 13.44 16.70 -11.27
N LEU A 128 12.34 17.40 -11.52
CA LEU A 128 12.16 18.75 -10.97
C LEU A 128 12.02 18.70 -9.44
N ASP A 129 11.29 17.71 -8.92
CA ASP A 129 11.14 17.44 -7.48
C ASP A 129 12.50 17.30 -6.77
N LEU A 130 13.47 16.62 -7.40
CA LEU A 130 14.82 16.45 -6.86
C LEU A 130 15.72 17.67 -7.08
N LYS A 131 15.65 18.35 -8.24
CA LYS A 131 16.52 19.52 -8.52
C LYS A 131 16.06 20.77 -7.75
N TRP A 132 14.79 20.87 -7.36
CA TRP A 132 14.28 21.97 -6.52
C TRP A 132 14.31 21.66 -5.02
N GLY A 133 14.28 20.38 -4.64
CA GLY A 133 14.36 19.95 -3.24
C GLY A 133 13.00 19.90 -2.53
N ASP A 134 11.91 19.87 -3.29
CA ASP A 134 10.55 19.73 -2.76
C ASP A 134 10.35 18.33 -2.14
N HIS A 135 10.94 17.30 -2.77
CA HIS A 135 10.90 15.90 -2.35
C HIS A 135 9.47 15.33 -2.15
N ASP A 136 8.49 15.88 -2.85
CA ASP A 136 7.08 15.48 -2.84
C ASP A 136 6.84 14.13 -3.52
N THR A 137 7.72 13.67 -4.41
CA THR A 137 7.65 12.31 -4.98
C THR A 137 8.28 11.25 -4.07
N LEU A 138 9.08 11.67 -3.08
CA LEU A 138 9.81 10.81 -2.16
C LEU A 138 9.14 10.68 -0.79
N ASN A 139 8.67 11.80 -0.20
CA ASN A 139 8.19 11.84 1.18
C ASN A 139 6.68 12.06 1.27
N SER A 140 6.03 11.31 2.17
CA SER A 140 4.61 11.50 2.49
C SER A 140 4.38 12.79 3.29
N LEU A 141 3.11 13.08 3.61
CA LEU A 141 2.79 13.97 4.73
C LEU A 141 2.82 13.15 6.04
N THR A 142 2.97 13.80 7.19
CA THR A 142 2.84 13.11 8.49
C THR A 142 1.82 13.78 9.41
N ASN A 143 1.10 12.95 10.15
CA ASN A 143 0.23 13.29 11.27
C ASN A 143 0.98 13.23 12.61
N ILE A 144 2.29 13.45 12.67
CA ILE A 144 3.03 13.61 13.94
C ILE A 144 3.56 15.04 14.09
N SER A 145 3.90 15.42 15.33
CA SER A 145 4.26 16.81 15.68
C SER A 145 5.53 17.31 15.01
N GLU A 146 6.54 16.44 14.88
CA GLU A 146 7.82 16.72 14.25
C GLU A 146 8.02 15.75 13.07
N ASP A 147 8.47 16.25 11.92
CA ASP A 147 8.71 15.39 10.76
C ASP A 147 10.03 14.64 10.91
N PRO A 148 10.04 13.32 10.63
CA PRO A 148 11.28 12.56 10.63
C PRO A 148 12.17 13.02 9.47
N PRO A 149 13.51 12.99 9.63
CA PRO A 149 14.40 13.23 8.50
C PRO A 149 14.14 12.18 7.42
N SER A 150 14.09 12.60 6.16
CA SER A 150 13.87 11.67 5.04
C SER A 150 14.92 10.55 5.04
N THR A 151 14.46 9.32 4.88
CA THR A 151 15.33 8.14 4.68
C THR A 151 15.96 8.15 3.29
N PHE A 152 15.30 8.76 2.31
CA PHE A 152 15.69 8.71 0.90
C PHE A 152 16.72 9.76 0.51
N HIS A 153 17.80 9.29 -0.10
CA HIS A 153 18.91 10.13 -0.55
C HIS A 153 19.34 9.82 -2.01
N PRO A 154 18.42 9.72 -2.99
CA PRO A 154 18.81 9.63 -4.40
C PRO A 154 19.61 10.87 -4.82
N LYS A 155 20.42 10.73 -5.86
CA LYS A 155 21.40 11.76 -6.26
C LYS A 155 21.25 12.26 -7.68
N GLY A 156 20.68 11.47 -8.58
CA GLY A 156 20.39 11.89 -9.96
C GLY A 156 19.05 11.33 -10.43
N VAL A 157 18.56 11.85 -11.55
CA VAL A 157 17.39 11.31 -12.26
C VAL A 157 17.69 11.32 -13.76
N LYS A 158 17.54 10.17 -14.41
CA LYS A 158 17.71 10.04 -15.87
C LYS A 158 16.54 9.26 -16.48
N ARG A 159 16.38 9.32 -17.80
CA ARG A 159 15.42 8.46 -18.50
C ARG A 159 16.02 7.08 -18.75
N VAL A 160 15.15 6.08 -18.94
CA VAL A 160 15.53 4.71 -19.35
C VAL A 160 16.53 4.70 -20.52
N THR A 161 16.37 5.56 -21.52
CA THR A 161 17.28 5.65 -22.68
C THR A 161 18.69 6.17 -22.37
N ASP A 162 18.90 6.72 -21.19
CA ASP A 162 20.14 7.41 -20.81
C ASP A 162 20.89 6.59 -19.73
N ILE A 163 20.14 5.75 -19.01
CA ILE A 163 20.62 4.75 -18.03
C ILE A 163 21.03 3.44 -18.73
N PHE A 164 20.20 2.95 -19.64
CA PHE A 164 20.36 1.62 -20.23
C PHE A 164 20.88 1.73 -21.67
N ASP A 165 21.91 0.94 -22.02
CA ASP A 165 22.50 0.97 -23.37
C ASP A 165 21.61 0.25 -24.41
N VAL A 166 20.88 -0.81 -24.01
CA VAL A 166 19.91 -1.54 -24.85
C VAL A 166 18.66 -1.91 -24.04
N PRO A 167 17.85 -0.93 -23.60
CA PRO A 167 16.72 -1.17 -22.70
C PRO A 167 15.68 -2.11 -23.32
N LYS A 168 15.25 -3.09 -22.52
CA LYS A 168 14.08 -3.92 -22.80
C LYS A 168 13.18 -3.95 -21.58
N PHE A 169 11.87 -3.89 -21.79
CA PHE A 169 10.93 -3.96 -20.68
C PHE A 169 10.96 -5.34 -19.99
N PHE A 170 10.83 -6.41 -20.78
CA PHE A 170 11.04 -7.80 -20.34
C PHE A 170 12.19 -8.46 -21.12
N ILE A 171 12.92 -9.36 -20.47
CA ILE A 171 13.95 -10.22 -21.06
C ILE A 171 13.65 -11.65 -20.62
N ASP A 172 13.35 -12.51 -21.59
CA ASP A 172 12.87 -13.89 -21.40
C ASP A 172 11.54 -14.06 -20.60
N GLY A 173 11.02 -12.98 -20.01
CA GLY A 173 9.71 -12.87 -19.34
C GLY A 173 9.87 -12.36 -17.90
N PRO A 174 8.85 -11.77 -17.27
CA PRO A 174 8.97 -11.30 -15.90
C PRO A 174 9.11 -12.48 -14.92
N THR A 175 10.27 -12.62 -14.28
CA THR A 175 10.57 -13.69 -13.31
C THR A 175 10.90 -13.13 -11.93
N ALA A 176 10.72 -13.94 -10.88
CA ALA A 176 11.20 -13.60 -9.54
C ALA A 176 12.72 -13.51 -9.43
N ASN A 177 13.48 -14.02 -10.40
CA ASN A 177 14.94 -13.86 -10.41
C ASN A 177 15.37 -12.48 -10.90
N ASP A 178 14.50 -11.78 -11.65
CA ASP A 178 14.69 -10.38 -12.01
C ASP A 178 14.65 -9.51 -10.74
N VAL A 179 13.83 -9.87 -9.75
CA VAL A 179 13.51 -9.00 -8.60
C VAL A 179 14.68 -8.86 -7.63
N ARG A 180 15.26 -7.65 -7.58
CA ARG A 180 16.24 -7.20 -6.58
C ARG A 180 15.74 -5.91 -5.90
N GLN A 181 15.64 -5.91 -4.57
CA GLN A 181 15.21 -4.74 -3.80
C GLN A 181 16.23 -3.60 -3.80
N GLY A 182 15.72 -2.37 -3.91
CA GLY A 182 16.51 -1.14 -3.82
C GLY A 182 16.75 -0.66 -2.39
N ARG A 183 16.90 0.66 -2.24
CA ARG A 183 17.19 1.35 -0.96
C ARG A 183 15.91 1.83 -0.25
N ASP A 184 14.92 0.94 -0.17
CA ASP A 184 13.56 1.22 0.33
C ASP A 184 13.08 0.13 1.31
N GLY A 185 12.04 0.42 2.10
CA GLY A 185 11.36 -0.50 3.03
C GLY A 185 10.23 -1.33 2.40
N ASP A 186 10.16 -1.37 1.08
CA ASP A 186 9.08 -1.89 0.24
C ASP A 186 9.04 -3.43 0.07
N CYS A 187 9.83 -4.17 0.85
CA CYS A 187 10.04 -5.63 0.70
C CYS A 187 8.77 -6.48 0.48
N TRP A 188 7.65 -6.07 1.07
CA TRP A 188 6.32 -6.67 0.94
C TRP A 188 5.77 -6.61 -0.50
N LEU A 189 5.95 -5.48 -1.20
CA LEU A 189 5.57 -5.28 -2.59
C LEU A 189 6.42 -6.16 -3.51
N LEU A 190 7.74 -6.20 -3.29
CA LEU A 190 8.63 -7.00 -4.12
C LEU A 190 8.45 -8.50 -3.87
N ALA A 191 8.14 -8.91 -2.63
CA ALA A 191 7.70 -10.27 -2.35
C ALA A 191 6.35 -10.60 -3.02
N ALA A 192 5.41 -9.65 -3.09
CA ALA A 192 4.19 -9.84 -3.87
C ALA A 192 4.50 -10.05 -5.36
N LEU A 193 5.32 -9.20 -5.98
CA LEU A 193 5.73 -9.31 -7.39
C LEU A 193 6.45 -10.64 -7.68
N CYS A 194 7.31 -11.11 -6.78
CA CYS A 194 7.89 -12.45 -6.83
C CYS A 194 6.80 -13.55 -6.88
N THR A 195 5.78 -13.52 -6.00
CA THR A 195 4.68 -14.51 -6.07
C THR A 195 3.91 -14.44 -7.39
N LEU A 196 3.61 -13.23 -7.88
CA LEU A 196 2.87 -13.02 -9.14
C LEU A 196 3.61 -13.63 -10.34
N SER A 197 4.94 -13.52 -10.38
CA SER A 197 5.76 -14.04 -11.50
C SER A 197 5.64 -15.55 -11.73
N ASN A 198 5.24 -16.34 -10.71
CA ASN A 198 5.03 -17.77 -10.84
C ASN A 198 3.77 -18.15 -11.62
N LYS A 199 2.79 -17.23 -11.75
CA LYS A 199 1.54 -17.46 -12.49
C LYS A 199 1.56 -16.60 -13.76
N PRO A 200 1.82 -17.20 -14.95
CA PRO A 200 2.00 -16.46 -16.19
C PRO A 200 0.86 -15.50 -16.50
N SER A 201 1.16 -14.37 -17.16
CA SER A 201 0.25 -13.26 -17.44
C SER A 201 -0.13 -12.35 -16.25
N LEU A 202 0.24 -12.64 -15.00
CA LEU A 202 -0.12 -11.72 -13.89
C LEU A 202 0.65 -10.39 -13.95
N ILE A 203 1.97 -10.41 -14.09
CA ILE A 203 2.79 -9.19 -14.19
C ILE A 203 2.47 -8.42 -15.49
N GLU A 204 2.25 -9.15 -16.59
CA GLU A 204 1.91 -8.58 -17.90
C GLU A 204 0.50 -7.96 -17.93
N ARG A 205 -0.39 -8.34 -17.00
CA ARG A 205 -1.68 -7.66 -16.78
C ARG A 205 -1.55 -6.35 -16.02
N VAL A 206 -0.48 -6.12 -15.25
CA VAL A 206 -0.26 -4.84 -14.55
C VAL A 206 0.11 -3.75 -15.55
N CYS A 207 1.05 -4.01 -16.49
CA CYS A 207 1.47 -3.03 -17.50
C CYS A 207 0.70 -3.15 -18.83
N VAL A 208 -0.47 -2.51 -18.90
CA VAL A 208 -1.43 -2.70 -20.00
C VAL A 208 -1.15 -1.91 -21.28
N ALA A 209 -0.29 -0.88 -21.24
CA ALA A 209 0.06 -0.06 -22.40
C ALA A 209 1.44 0.61 -22.25
N ARG A 210 2.23 0.71 -23.33
CA ARG A 210 3.51 1.43 -23.34
C ARG A 210 3.91 1.91 -24.74
N ASP A 211 4.74 2.94 -24.77
CA ASP A 211 5.48 3.39 -25.95
C ASP A 211 6.85 3.89 -25.49
N GLU A 212 7.86 3.03 -25.64
CA GLU A 212 9.21 3.20 -25.08
C GLU A 212 9.97 4.34 -25.78
N GLN A 213 9.63 4.65 -27.04
CA GLN A 213 10.20 5.78 -27.78
C GLN A 213 9.69 7.12 -27.22
N VAL A 214 8.40 7.21 -26.92
CA VAL A 214 7.82 8.38 -26.21
C VAL A 214 8.22 8.38 -24.73
N GLY A 215 8.52 7.23 -24.14
CA GLY A 215 8.84 7.11 -22.72
C GLY A 215 7.60 7.26 -21.85
N VAL A 216 6.50 6.59 -22.21
CA VAL A 216 5.24 6.57 -21.45
C VAL A 216 4.78 5.13 -21.20
N TYR A 217 4.37 4.85 -19.97
CA TYR A 217 3.90 3.54 -19.51
C TYR A 217 2.58 3.71 -18.75
N GLY A 218 1.62 2.84 -19.03
CA GLY A 218 0.29 2.81 -18.42
C GLY A 218 0.06 1.49 -17.70
N PHE A 219 -0.19 1.58 -16.41
CA PHE A 219 -0.41 0.47 -15.50
C PHE A 219 -1.87 0.42 -15.04
N VAL A 220 -2.29 -0.72 -14.48
CA VAL A 220 -3.61 -0.95 -13.89
C VAL A 220 -3.42 -1.62 -12.53
N PHE A 221 -4.07 -1.05 -11.52
CA PHE A 221 -4.03 -1.51 -10.12
C PHE A 221 -5.47 -1.64 -9.60
N HIS A 222 -5.64 -2.47 -8.59
CA HIS A 222 -6.85 -2.60 -7.80
C HIS A 222 -6.71 -1.75 -6.52
N ARG A 223 -7.79 -1.11 -6.07
CA ARG A 223 -7.87 -0.42 -4.77
C ARG A 223 -9.33 -0.24 -4.39
N ASP A 224 -9.66 -0.40 -3.12
CA ASP A 224 -11.01 -0.18 -2.58
C ASP A 224 -12.13 -0.95 -3.33
N GLY A 225 -11.84 -2.13 -3.90
CA GLY A 225 -12.79 -2.90 -4.72
C GLY A 225 -13.05 -2.35 -6.12
N GLU A 226 -12.29 -1.35 -6.58
CA GLU A 226 -12.37 -0.74 -7.91
C GLU A 226 -11.01 -0.89 -8.64
N TRP A 227 -11.02 -1.16 -9.96
CA TRP A 227 -9.81 -1.14 -10.77
C TRP A 227 -9.58 0.25 -11.37
N TYR A 228 -8.36 0.75 -11.30
CA TYR A 228 -7.97 2.07 -11.79
C TYR A 228 -6.66 2.01 -12.59
N SER A 229 -6.30 3.12 -13.23
CA SER A 229 -5.18 3.18 -14.17
C SER A 229 -4.24 4.34 -13.85
N GLU A 230 -2.96 4.05 -13.62
CA GLU A 230 -1.91 5.06 -13.51
C GLU A 230 -1.00 5.11 -14.74
N ILE A 231 -0.45 6.28 -15.00
CA ILE A 231 0.43 6.53 -16.16
C ILE A 231 1.63 7.34 -15.69
N ILE A 232 2.83 6.88 -16.05
CA ILE A 232 4.11 7.49 -15.71
C ILE A 232 4.99 7.74 -16.94
N ASP A 233 6.02 8.58 -16.78
CA ASP A 233 7.12 8.68 -17.73
C ASP A 233 8.30 7.73 -17.42
N ASP A 234 9.28 7.69 -18.31
CA ASP A 234 10.46 6.81 -18.24
C ASP A 234 11.63 7.33 -17.37
N LYS A 235 11.43 8.35 -16.52
CA LYS A 235 12.47 8.82 -15.58
C LYS A 235 12.59 7.93 -14.35
N LEU A 236 13.81 7.66 -13.88
CA LEU A 236 14.11 6.87 -12.68
C LEU A 236 15.21 7.53 -11.84
N PHE A 237 15.15 7.31 -10.52
CA PHE A 237 16.16 7.79 -9.56
C PHE A 237 17.46 6.96 -9.59
N LEU A 238 18.60 7.64 -9.47
CA LEU A 238 19.94 7.05 -9.44
C LEU A 238 20.60 7.21 -8.06
N THR A 239 21.41 6.22 -7.71
CA THR A 239 22.30 6.27 -6.53
C THR A 239 23.41 7.32 -6.65
N LYS A 240 23.69 7.79 -7.86
CA LYS A 240 24.79 8.70 -8.19
C LYS A 240 24.29 9.93 -8.95
N PRO A 241 24.87 11.12 -8.65
CA PRO A 241 24.48 12.38 -9.26
C PRO A 241 24.88 12.44 -10.74
N ASP A 242 24.40 13.47 -11.43
CA ASP A 242 24.88 13.78 -12.76
C ASP A 242 26.30 14.37 -12.70
N PHE A 243 27.15 14.03 -13.68
CA PHE A 243 28.59 14.34 -13.69
C PHE A 243 28.87 15.81 -13.36
N ASP A 244 28.15 16.74 -13.98
CA ASP A 244 28.34 18.18 -13.80
C ASP A 244 27.86 18.74 -12.46
N GLU A 245 27.00 18.02 -11.74
CA GLU A 245 26.41 18.46 -10.46
C GLU A 245 27.31 18.10 -9.27
N SER A 246 28.14 17.08 -9.43
CA SER A 246 29.01 16.54 -8.39
C SER A 246 30.41 17.13 -8.49
N VAL A 247 30.62 18.36 -8.00
CA VAL A 247 31.90 19.08 -8.08
C VAL A 247 33.09 18.21 -7.64
N LEU A 248 32.95 17.45 -6.54
CA LEU A 248 33.99 16.58 -6.02
C LEU A 248 34.23 15.35 -6.90
N GLU A 249 33.19 14.71 -7.43
CA GLU A 249 33.38 13.55 -8.31
C GLU A 249 33.91 13.99 -9.68
N ARG A 250 33.39 15.08 -10.27
CA ARG A 250 33.94 15.64 -11.53
C ARG A 250 35.43 15.93 -11.40
N MET A 251 35.87 16.64 -10.35
CA MET A 251 37.29 16.90 -10.10
C MET A 251 38.12 15.61 -9.97
N LEU A 252 37.60 14.56 -9.32
CA LEU A 252 38.29 13.26 -9.22
C LEU A 252 38.35 12.53 -10.57
N TRP A 253 37.33 12.67 -11.42
CA TRP A 253 37.28 12.03 -12.74
C TRP A 253 38.09 12.78 -13.81
N GLU A 254 38.18 14.12 -13.72
CA GLU A 254 39.03 14.99 -14.54
C GLU A 254 40.52 14.98 -14.14
N SER A 255 40.85 14.69 -12.87
CA SER A 255 42.24 14.76 -12.37
C SER A 255 43.18 13.66 -12.91
N ILE A 256 42.67 12.74 -13.72
CA ILE A 256 43.42 11.70 -14.43
C ILE A 256 43.15 11.88 -15.91
N GLU A 257 44.18 11.81 -16.76
CA GLU A 257 44.13 12.02 -18.22
C GLU A 257 43.31 10.92 -18.95
N ARG A 258 42.00 10.92 -18.73
CA ARG A 258 41.02 10.07 -19.41
C ARG A 258 40.68 10.67 -20.77
N VAL A 259 40.60 9.82 -21.79
CA VAL A 259 40.19 10.21 -23.16
C VAL A 259 38.77 10.82 -23.17
N ASP A 260 37.91 10.34 -22.28
CA ASP A 260 36.56 10.84 -22.03
C ASP A 260 36.22 10.52 -20.56
N PRO A 261 36.25 11.48 -19.63
CA PRO A 261 35.93 11.25 -18.22
C PRO A 261 34.42 11.14 -17.94
N GLU A 262 33.58 11.76 -18.78
CA GLU A 262 32.12 11.81 -18.58
C GLU A 262 31.46 10.48 -18.97
N GLU A 263 31.75 9.95 -20.17
CA GLU A 263 31.21 8.65 -20.61
C GLU A 263 31.77 7.49 -19.77
N GLN A 264 32.98 7.65 -19.20
CA GLN A 264 33.51 6.69 -18.22
C GLN A 264 32.79 6.80 -16.86
N TYR A 265 32.44 8.01 -16.39
CA TYR A 265 31.60 8.19 -15.20
C TYR A 265 30.21 7.59 -15.42
N ARG A 266 29.57 7.86 -16.57
CA ARG A 266 28.26 7.26 -16.93
C ARG A 266 28.32 5.74 -16.82
N LYS A 267 29.28 5.12 -17.53
CA LYS A 267 29.48 3.65 -17.52
C LYS A 267 29.79 3.06 -16.15
N ALA A 268 30.46 3.81 -15.27
CA ALA A 268 30.82 3.34 -13.94
C ALA A 268 29.69 3.47 -12.90
N TYR A 269 28.78 4.46 -13.05
CA TYR A 269 27.90 4.91 -11.97
C TYR A 269 26.45 5.23 -12.35
N GLN A 270 26.15 5.45 -13.63
CA GLN A 270 24.82 5.82 -14.12
C GLN A 270 24.27 4.83 -15.16
N SER A 271 25.01 3.76 -15.48
CA SER A 271 24.65 2.78 -16.49
C SER A 271 24.08 1.49 -15.90
N GLY A 272 22.96 1.04 -16.48
CA GLY A 272 22.31 -0.23 -16.18
C GLY A 272 21.56 -0.27 -14.84
N SER A 273 20.89 -1.40 -14.62
CA SER A 273 19.97 -1.63 -13.49
C SER A 273 20.60 -1.32 -12.10
N GLY A 274 21.86 -1.73 -11.89
CA GLY A 274 22.58 -1.53 -10.64
C GLY A 274 22.83 -0.06 -10.24
N ALA A 275 22.65 0.90 -11.15
CA ALA A 275 22.78 2.33 -10.87
C ALA A 275 21.54 2.93 -10.17
N LEU A 276 20.39 2.28 -10.30
CA LEU A 276 19.09 2.74 -9.78
C LEU A 276 19.07 2.80 -8.25
N TYR A 277 18.37 3.79 -7.68
CA TYR A 277 18.25 3.95 -6.22
C TYR A 277 17.24 2.96 -5.60
N PHE A 278 16.10 2.80 -6.27
CA PHE A 278 15.01 1.92 -5.89
C PHE A 278 15.15 0.55 -6.59
N ALA A 279 14.09 -0.23 -6.78
CA ALA A 279 14.15 -1.61 -7.25
C ALA A 279 14.95 -1.79 -8.55
N GLN A 280 15.63 -2.93 -8.65
CA GLN A 280 16.57 -3.25 -9.71
C GLN A 280 16.19 -4.59 -10.34
N CYS A 281 16.26 -4.68 -11.67
CA CYS A 281 16.26 -5.97 -12.35
C CYS A 281 17.65 -6.62 -12.27
N GLU A 282 17.75 -7.94 -12.06
CA GLU A 282 19.02 -8.69 -12.14
C GLU A 282 19.72 -8.49 -13.48
N HIS A 283 18.98 -8.56 -14.59
CA HIS A 283 19.57 -8.31 -15.89
C HIS A 283 19.80 -6.80 -16.11
N ALA A 284 21.05 -6.40 -16.31
CA ALA A 284 21.50 -5.01 -16.33
C ALA A 284 20.82 -4.09 -17.38
N ASN A 285 20.08 -4.64 -18.36
CA ASN A 285 19.32 -3.89 -19.38
C ASN A 285 17.79 -4.10 -19.33
N GLU A 286 17.27 -4.71 -18.26
CA GLU A 286 15.83 -4.91 -18.06
C GLU A 286 15.20 -3.78 -17.22
N THR A 287 13.93 -3.46 -17.49
CA THR A 287 13.32 -2.22 -16.96
C THR A 287 11.89 -2.35 -16.41
N TRP A 288 11.23 -3.53 -16.44
CA TRP A 288 9.83 -3.62 -16.00
C TRP A 288 9.64 -3.29 -14.53
N LEU A 289 10.51 -3.81 -13.66
CA LEU A 289 10.38 -3.71 -12.20
C LEU A 289 10.44 -2.25 -11.69
N PRO A 290 11.50 -1.46 -11.95
CA PRO A 290 11.56 -0.06 -11.49
C PRO A 290 10.46 0.84 -12.07
N LEU A 291 9.94 0.51 -13.26
CA LEU A 291 8.80 1.24 -13.84
C LEU A 291 7.48 0.86 -13.17
N LEU A 292 7.28 -0.41 -12.80
CA LEU A 292 6.11 -0.87 -12.06
C LEU A 292 6.11 -0.33 -10.63
N GLU A 293 7.23 -0.44 -9.93
CA GLU A 293 7.45 0.13 -8.59
C GLU A 293 7.19 1.65 -8.59
N LYS A 294 7.78 2.43 -9.50
CA LYS A 294 7.48 3.86 -9.66
C LYS A 294 5.98 4.13 -9.88
N ALA A 295 5.31 3.32 -10.69
CA ALA A 295 3.88 3.47 -10.93
C ALA A 295 3.05 3.14 -9.68
N TYR A 296 3.46 2.16 -8.87
CA TYR A 296 2.82 1.78 -7.61
C TYR A 296 3.08 2.84 -6.52
N ALA A 297 4.30 3.36 -6.40
CA ALA A 297 4.63 4.51 -5.55
C ALA A 297 3.76 5.73 -5.90
N LYS A 298 3.67 6.10 -7.18
CA LYS A 298 2.75 7.15 -7.64
C LYS A 298 1.29 6.87 -7.26
N ALA A 299 0.83 5.63 -7.42
CA ALA A 299 -0.56 5.25 -7.14
C ALA A 299 -0.94 5.41 -5.66
N HIS A 300 0.04 5.30 -4.76
CA HIS A 300 -0.07 5.54 -3.32
C HIS A 300 0.46 6.93 -2.87
N GLY A 301 0.92 7.76 -3.81
CA GLY A 301 1.22 9.19 -3.60
C GLY A 301 2.71 9.56 -3.55
N ASP A 302 3.60 8.65 -3.16
CA ASP A 302 5.07 8.79 -3.09
C ASP A 302 5.75 7.46 -2.78
N TYR A 303 7.09 7.43 -2.85
CA TYR A 303 7.87 6.27 -2.42
C TYR A 303 7.74 5.95 -0.92
N GLN A 304 7.66 6.96 -0.04
CA GLN A 304 7.52 6.71 1.40
C GLN A 304 6.18 6.04 1.75
N ALA A 305 5.11 6.29 0.99
CA ALA A 305 3.82 5.62 1.15
C ALA A 305 3.90 4.09 1.00
N ILE A 306 4.94 3.58 0.31
CA ILE A 306 5.20 2.14 0.12
C ILE A 306 6.28 1.57 1.07
N GLU A 307 6.92 2.40 1.92
CA GLU A 307 7.73 1.89 3.05
C GLU A 307 6.86 1.08 4.02
N GLY A 308 7.07 -0.25 4.09
CA GLY A 308 6.44 -1.15 5.05
C GLY A 308 4.99 -1.57 4.73
N GLY A 309 4.71 -2.88 4.83
CA GLY A 309 3.40 -3.44 4.53
C GLY A 309 3.36 -4.96 4.67
N PHE A 310 2.30 -5.57 4.14
CA PHE A 310 2.07 -7.02 4.17
C PHE A 310 2.00 -7.56 2.74
N THR A 311 2.60 -8.72 2.48
CA THR A 311 2.70 -9.29 1.13
C THR A 311 1.32 -9.44 0.49
N GLY A 312 0.33 -9.81 1.30
CA GLY A 312 -1.07 -9.92 0.90
C GLY A 312 -1.64 -8.64 0.34
N GLU A 313 -1.48 -7.50 1.02
CA GLU A 313 -1.92 -6.17 0.53
C GLU A 313 -1.38 -5.89 -0.89
N GLY A 314 -0.10 -6.18 -1.11
CA GLY A 314 0.53 -6.03 -2.43
C GLY A 314 -0.07 -6.97 -3.48
N ILE A 315 -0.42 -8.20 -3.12
CA ILE A 315 -1.10 -9.14 -4.02
C ILE A 315 -2.54 -8.67 -4.28
N GLU A 316 -3.29 -8.19 -3.28
CA GLU A 316 -4.64 -7.62 -3.46
C GLU A 316 -4.63 -6.45 -4.45
N ASP A 317 -3.69 -5.51 -4.30
CA ASP A 317 -3.57 -4.30 -5.13
C ASP A 317 -3.11 -4.60 -6.57
N LEU A 318 -2.38 -5.70 -6.78
CA LEU A 318 -1.90 -6.13 -8.10
C LEU A 318 -2.84 -7.12 -8.81
N THR A 319 -3.73 -7.81 -8.09
CA THR A 319 -4.53 -8.93 -8.66
C THR A 319 -6.05 -8.83 -8.47
N GLY A 320 -6.54 -8.01 -7.53
CA GLY A 320 -7.94 -8.02 -7.11
C GLY A 320 -8.33 -9.25 -6.27
N GLY A 321 -7.34 -10.03 -5.80
CA GLY A 321 -7.52 -11.13 -4.85
C GLY A 321 -7.90 -10.68 -3.44
N VAL A 322 -8.00 -11.64 -2.52
CA VAL A 322 -8.37 -11.41 -1.10
C VAL A 322 -7.45 -12.21 -0.18
N THR A 323 -6.82 -11.55 0.80
CA THR A 323 -5.84 -12.14 1.73
C THR A 323 -6.46 -12.58 3.04
N THR A 324 -6.12 -13.79 3.50
CA THR A 324 -6.29 -14.22 4.90
C THR A 324 -4.92 -14.20 5.60
N GLU A 325 -4.80 -13.44 6.70
CA GLU A 325 -3.63 -13.46 7.60
C GLU A 325 -3.67 -14.73 8.46
N LEU A 326 -2.63 -15.55 8.41
CA LEU A 326 -2.54 -16.86 9.11
C LEU A 326 -1.26 -16.96 9.94
N TYR A 327 -1.37 -17.31 11.23
CA TYR A 327 -0.22 -17.46 12.14
C TYR A 327 0.19 -18.93 12.34
N SER A 328 1.50 -19.21 12.35
CA SER A 328 2.03 -20.60 12.44
C SER A 328 1.76 -21.33 13.76
N THR A 329 1.39 -20.56 14.79
CA THR A 329 0.89 -21.03 16.09
C THR A 329 -0.60 -21.41 16.07
N ASP A 330 -1.37 -20.83 15.15
CA ASP A 330 -2.84 -20.81 15.17
C ASP A 330 -3.43 -21.77 14.13
N ILE A 331 -2.59 -22.31 13.22
CA ILE A 331 -2.91 -23.42 12.32
C ILE A 331 -3.25 -24.67 13.15
N LEU A 332 -4.55 -24.95 13.26
CA LEU A 332 -5.12 -26.09 13.99
C LEU A 332 -4.72 -27.43 13.36
N ASP A 333 -4.88 -27.57 12.04
CA ASP A 333 -4.52 -28.77 11.29
C ASP A 333 -3.44 -28.45 10.25
N LYS A 334 -2.25 -29.00 10.50
CA LYS A 334 -1.06 -28.82 9.66
C LYS A 334 -1.00 -29.79 8.49
N GLU A 335 -1.82 -30.85 8.46
CA GLU A 335 -2.04 -31.65 7.25
C GLU A 335 -3.00 -30.94 6.29
N HIS A 336 -4.04 -30.28 6.83
CA HIS A 336 -4.98 -29.47 6.04
C HIS A 336 -4.28 -28.28 5.38
N PHE A 337 -3.58 -27.44 6.16
CA PHE A 337 -2.82 -26.29 5.63
C PHE A 337 -1.75 -26.70 4.60
N TRP A 338 -1.20 -27.91 4.71
CA TRP A 338 -0.31 -28.45 3.68
C TRP A 338 -1.07 -28.80 2.38
N LYS A 339 -2.10 -29.66 2.49
CA LYS A 339 -2.74 -30.30 1.33
C LYS A 339 -3.74 -29.41 0.61
N GLU A 340 -4.58 -28.70 1.35
CA GLU A 340 -5.71 -27.94 0.80
C GLU A 340 -5.35 -26.47 0.52
N GLU A 341 -4.23 -25.98 1.08
CA GLU A 341 -3.80 -24.58 0.97
C GLU A 341 -2.42 -24.45 0.32
N LEU A 342 -1.32 -24.81 1.00
CA LEU A 342 0.05 -24.61 0.46
C LEU A 342 0.33 -25.37 -0.83
N MET A 343 -0.14 -26.61 -0.97
CA MET A 343 0.02 -27.40 -2.20
C MET A 343 -0.75 -26.83 -3.40
N LYS A 344 -1.64 -25.84 -3.20
CA LYS A 344 -2.34 -25.10 -4.25
C LYS A 344 -1.71 -23.75 -4.60
N VAL A 345 -0.48 -23.49 -4.14
CA VAL A 345 0.26 -22.26 -4.46
C VAL A 345 0.46 -22.11 -5.98
N ASN A 346 0.28 -20.87 -6.45
CA ASN A 346 0.22 -20.45 -7.86
C ASN A 346 -1.00 -20.96 -8.65
N ASP A 347 -1.86 -21.79 -8.06
CA ASP A 347 -3.15 -22.20 -8.66
C ASP A 347 -4.31 -21.40 -8.07
N GLU A 348 -4.92 -21.84 -6.96
CA GLU A 348 -5.97 -21.10 -6.25
C GLU A 348 -5.40 -19.91 -5.44
N PHE A 349 -4.19 -20.05 -4.89
CA PHE A 349 -3.62 -19.11 -3.92
C PHE A 349 -2.23 -18.59 -4.31
N LEU A 350 -1.94 -17.34 -3.92
CA LEU A 350 -0.57 -16.82 -3.79
C LEU A 350 -0.26 -16.63 -2.30
N PHE A 351 1.02 -16.74 -1.91
CA PHE A 351 1.43 -16.84 -0.51
C PHE A 351 2.66 -15.99 -0.21
N GLY A 352 2.52 -15.01 0.69
CA GLY A 352 3.65 -14.38 1.39
C GLY A 352 3.94 -15.06 2.73
N CYS A 353 5.14 -14.87 3.28
CA CYS A 353 5.47 -15.27 4.66
C CYS A 353 6.51 -14.35 5.32
N SER A 354 6.39 -14.14 6.64
CA SER A 354 7.30 -13.27 7.41
C SER A 354 7.59 -13.78 8.83
N THR A 355 8.56 -13.16 9.50
CA THR A 355 9.01 -13.51 10.85
C THR A 355 9.63 -12.32 11.58
N GLY A 356 9.81 -12.43 12.90
CA GLY A 356 10.32 -11.35 13.77
C GLY A 356 9.23 -10.43 14.34
N MET A 357 7.95 -10.70 14.04
CA MET A 357 6.81 -9.79 14.27
C MET A 357 6.57 -9.43 15.74
N TRP A 358 7.01 -10.31 16.66
CA TRP A 358 6.89 -10.15 18.11
C TRP A 358 8.24 -9.92 18.80
N GLY A 359 9.30 -9.70 18.03
CA GLY A 359 10.68 -9.52 18.51
C GLY A 359 11.08 -8.04 18.64
N ILE A 360 12.09 -7.78 19.48
CA ILE A 360 12.66 -6.44 19.65
C ILE A 360 13.92 -6.32 18.79
N GLY A 361 13.76 -6.06 17.48
CA GLY A 361 14.85 -5.72 16.57
C GLY A 361 14.78 -6.34 15.18
N ARG A 362 15.77 -6.02 14.33
CA ARG A 362 16.03 -6.67 13.04
C ARG A 362 17.19 -7.66 13.21
N GLY A 363 16.90 -8.95 13.22
CA GLY A 363 17.88 -10.04 13.35
C GLY A 363 18.03 -10.90 12.10
N GLU A 364 19.02 -11.81 12.11
CA GLU A 364 19.15 -12.91 11.16
C GLU A 364 19.16 -14.24 11.92
N ARG A 365 18.39 -15.24 11.47
CA ARG A 365 18.35 -16.58 12.07
C ARG A 365 18.57 -17.65 11.00
N LYS A 366 19.83 -18.11 10.85
CA LYS A 366 20.26 -19.01 9.77
C LYS A 366 19.87 -18.48 8.39
N GLY A 367 20.21 -17.23 8.10
CA GLY A 367 19.94 -16.56 6.82
C GLY A 367 18.53 -16.01 6.63
N ILE A 368 17.55 -16.44 7.44
CA ILE A 368 16.22 -15.84 7.44
C ILE A 368 16.29 -14.50 8.20
N VAL A 369 15.96 -13.41 7.51
CA VAL A 369 15.92 -12.05 8.04
C VAL A 369 14.60 -11.81 8.78
N GLU A 370 14.67 -11.14 9.93
CA GLU A 370 13.51 -10.76 10.74
C GLU A 370 13.00 -9.35 10.37
N LEU A 371 11.68 -9.17 10.44
CA LEU A 371 10.95 -7.99 9.92
C LEU A 371 11.15 -7.76 8.42
N HIS A 372 11.19 -8.86 7.66
CA HIS A 372 11.33 -8.90 6.21
C HIS A 372 10.30 -9.85 5.58
N ALA A 373 9.91 -9.58 4.33
CA ALA A 373 8.92 -10.38 3.60
C ALA A 373 9.61 -11.39 2.66
N TYR A 374 9.06 -12.60 2.62
CA TYR A 374 9.49 -13.68 1.73
C TYR A 374 8.31 -14.19 0.92
N SER A 375 8.59 -14.68 -0.28
CA SER A 375 7.58 -15.20 -1.22
C SER A 375 7.56 -16.72 -1.14
N VAL A 376 6.40 -17.36 -1.06
CA VAL A 376 6.29 -18.81 -1.24
C VAL A 376 6.12 -19.10 -2.72
N MET A 377 7.10 -19.78 -3.31
CA MET A 377 7.22 -19.95 -4.76
C MET A 377 6.70 -21.28 -5.26
N ARG A 378 6.88 -22.35 -4.48
CA ARG A 378 6.44 -23.71 -4.83
C ARG A 378 6.38 -24.59 -3.60
N ALA A 379 5.32 -25.38 -3.43
CA ALA A 379 5.26 -26.49 -2.48
C ALA A 379 5.29 -27.82 -3.25
N VAL A 380 5.98 -28.83 -2.71
CA VAL A 380 6.01 -30.20 -3.27
C VAL A 380 6.06 -31.26 -2.18
N GLU A 381 5.38 -32.39 -2.41
CA GLU A 381 5.55 -33.64 -1.68
C GLU A 381 6.10 -34.72 -2.62
N ILE A 382 7.35 -35.14 -2.40
CA ILE A 382 8.08 -36.09 -3.25
C ILE A 382 8.83 -37.07 -2.34
N ASP A 383 8.69 -38.39 -2.57
CA ASP A 383 9.35 -39.45 -1.79
C ASP A 383 9.21 -39.32 -0.25
N GLY A 384 8.08 -38.77 0.20
CA GLY A 384 7.81 -38.50 1.62
C GLY A 384 8.52 -37.25 2.19
N GLN A 385 9.25 -36.48 1.38
CA GLN A 385 9.76 -35.17 1.74
C GLN A 385 8.76 -34.08 1.35
N ARG A 386 8.46 -33.17 2.28
CA ARG A 386 7.64 -31.98 2.07
C ARG A 386 8.50 -30.74 2.07
N LEU A 387 8.66 -30.16 0.90
CA LEU A 387 9.63 -29.10 0.63
C LEU A 387 8.94 -27.88 0.03
N VAL A 388 9.40 -26.70 0.45
CA VAL A 388 8.89 -25.42 -0.02
C VAL A 388 10.05 -24.58 -0.55
N LEU A 389 9.90 -24.03 -1.75
CA LEU A 389 10.80 -23.03 -2.32
C LEU A 389 10.34 -21.65 -1.86
N LEU A 390 11.22 -20.90 -1.22
CA LEU A 390 10.99 -19.50 -0.88
C LEU A 390 11.88 -18.58 -1.70
N LYS A 391 11.44 -17.34 -1.94
CA LYS A 391 12.24 -16.26 -2.51
C LYS A 391 12.42 -15.11 -1.52
N ASN A 392 13.66 -14.65 -1.36
CA ASN A 392 14.01 -13.37 -0.78
C ASN A 392 14.00 -12.28 -1.87
N PRO A 393 13.17 -11.22 -1.78
CA PRO A 393 13.13 -10.14 -2.78
C PRO A 393 14.39 -9.25 -2.80
N TRP A 394 15.31 -9.39 -1.84
CA TRP A 394 16.66 -8.81 -1.94
C TRP A 394 17.49 -9.47 -3.04
N GLY A 395 17.12 -10.68 -3.47
CA GLY A 395 17.85 -11.43 -4.47
C GLY A 395 19.17 -12.03 -3.97
N GLN A 396 19.35 -12.08 -2.66
CA GLN A 396 20.48 -12.62 -1.91
C GLN A 396 20.01 -12.90 -0.47
N GLY A 397 20.77 -13.67 0.31
CA GLY A 397 20.49 -13.89 1.74
C GLY A 397 19.49 -15.01 1.95
N GLU A 398 20.02 -16.24 1.97
CA GLU A 398 19.26 -17.48 1.91
C GLU A 398 19.35 -18.31 3.20
N TRP A 399 18.39 -19.23 3.39
CA TRP A 399 18.38 -20.20 4.50
C TRP A 399 19.69 -20.98 4.63
N LYS A 400 20.15 -21.21 5.87
CA LYS A 400 21.42 -21.88 6.23
C LYS A 400 21.16 -23.15 7.07
N GLY A 401 20.24 -23.99 6.63
CA GLY A 401 19.83 -25.23 7.29
C GLY A 401 19.64 -26.41 6.32
N PRO A 402 18.94 -27.49 6.72
CA PRO A 402 18.64 -28.59 5.80
C PRO A 402 17.92 -28.07 4.54
N TRP A 403 18.32 -28.57 3.37
CA TRP A 403 17.89 -28.10 2.04
C TRP A 403 18.38 -26.71 1.60
N SER A 404 19.25 -26.04 2.37
CA SER A 404 19.98 -24.88 1.87
C SER A 404 20.92 -25.23 0.71
N ASP A 405 21.39 -24.21 0.01
CA ASP A 405 22.63 -24.26 -0.74
C ASP A 405 23.77 -24.85 0.10
N GLY A 406 24.56 -25.73 -0.53
CA GLY A 406 25.64 -26.46 0.13
C GLY A 406 25.20 -27.48 1.21
N SER A 407 23.90 -27.68 1.46
CA SER A 407 23.43 -28.69 2.43
C SER A 407 23.66 -30.12 1.95
N LYS A 408 23.81 -31.06 2.89
CA LYS A 408 24.13 -32.48 2.63
C LYS A 408 22.93 -33.28 2.09
N GLU A 409 21.73 -32.71 2.18
CA GLU A 409 20.48 -33.29 1.71
C GLU A 409 20.41 -33.36 0.18
N TRP A 410 21.19 -32.53 -0.53
CA TRP A 410 21.27 -32.51 -1.98
C TRP A 410 22.01 -33.71 -2.58
N THR A 411 21.29 -34.50 -3.38
CA THR A 411 21.85 -35.52 -4.28
C THR A 411 21.63 -35.11 -5.74
N ALA A 412 22.36 -35.73 -6.68
CA ALA A 412 22.15 -35.51 -8.11
C ALA A 412 20.70 -35.81 -8.56
N GLU A 413 20.04 -36.75 -7.88
CA GLU A 413 18.63 -37.07 -8.09
C GLU A 413 17.71 -35.94 -7.60
N TRP A 414 17.96 -35.40 -6.41
CA TRP A 414 17.18 -34.27 -5.86
C TRP A 414 17.36 -32.97 -6.64
N LEU A 415 18.59 -32.66 -7.08
CA LEU A 415 18.85 -31.52 -7.97
C LEU A 415 18.01 -31.62 -9.26
N THR A 416 17.92 -32.83 -9.83
CA THR A 416 17.11 -33.10 -11.02
C THR A 416 15.60 -33.00 -10.71
N LYS A 417 15.12 -33.62 -9.63
CA LYS A 417 13.70 -33.64 -9.22
C LYS A 417 13.14 -32.25 -8.89
N LEU A 418 13.97 -31.37 -8.33
CA LEU A 418 13.57 -30.02 -7.93
C LEU A 418 13.97 -28.93 -8.92
N ASN A 419 14.73 -29.27 -9.98
CA ASN A 419 15.34 -28.34 -10.93
C ASN A 419 16.15 -27.22 -10.23
N HIS A 420 16.82 -27.57 -9.12
CA HIS A 420 17.56 -26.63 -8.30
C HIS A 420 18.97 -26.40 -8.86
N ARG A 421 19.44 -25.15 -8.73
CA ARG A 421 20.79 -24.70 -9.07
C ARG A 421 21.34 -23.94 -7.87
N PHE A 422 22.61 -24.14 -7.57
CA PHE A 422 23.27 -23.43 -6.48
C PHE A 422 23.68 -22.01 -6.88
N GLY A 423 23.56 -21.07 -5.95
CA GLY A 423 23.93 -19.67 -6.09
C GLY A 423 23.06 -18.78 -5.20
N ASP A 424 23.66 -17.78 -4.56
CA ASP A 424 22.98 -16.79 -3.70
C ASP A 424 22.14 -15.84 -4.58
N ASP A 425 21.02 -16.33 -5.11
CA ASP A 425 20.04 -15.57 -5.90
C ASP A 425 18.79 -15.17 -5.09
N GLY A 426 18.70 -15.65 -3.84
CA GLY A 426 17.58 -15.47 -2.92
C GLY A 426 16.58 -16.64 -2.93
N SER A 427 16.77 -17.69 -3.74
CA SER A 427 15.79 -18.77 -3.97
C SER A 427 16.20 -20.09 -3.30
N PHE A 428 15.66 -20.40 -2.13
CA PHE A 428 16.09 -21.54 -1.32
C PHE A 428 14.97 -22.51 -0.96
N TRP A 429 15.34 -23.78 -0.81
CA TRP A 429 14.45 -24.82 -0.32
C TRP A 429 14.47 -24.93 1.21
N ILE A 430 13.31 -25.16 1.81
CA ILE A 430 13.14 -25.40 3.24
C ILE A 430 12.15 -26.55 3.47
N SER A 431 12.34 -27.32 4.54
CA SER A 431 11.36 -28.35 4.94
C SER A 431 10.08 -27.69 5.45
N TYR A 432 8.91 -28.30 5.24
CA TYR A 432 7.64 -27.78 5.78
C TYR A 432 7.66 -27.65 7.33
N ASP A 433 8.36 -28.58 7.98
CA ASP A 433 8.61 -28.57 9.42
C ASP A 433 9.45 -27.35 9.87
N ASP A 434 10.51 -27.00 9.13
CA ASP A 434 11.30 -25.80 9.42
C ASP A 434 10.59 -24.51 9.02
N LEU A 435 9.79 -24.50 7.93
CA LEU A 435 8.94 -23.37 7.54
C LEU A 435 8.07 -22.93 8.73
N LEU A 436 7.27 -23.85 9.29
CA LEU A 436 6.41 -23.59 10.44
C LEU A 436 7.18 -23.29 11.75
N ARG A 437 8.46 -23.65 11.84
CA ARG A 437 9.34 -23.35 13.00
C ARG A 437 10.18 -22.08 12.82
N LYS A 438 10.11 -21.39 11.68
CA LYS A 438 10.96 -20.22 11.37
C LYS A 438 10.15 -19.00 10.95
N TYR A 439 9.04 -19.22 10.25
CA TYR A 439 8.07 -18.19 9.87
C TYR A 439 6.91 -18.14 10.88
N GLN A 440 6.38 -16.93 11.08
CA GLN A 440 5.39 -16.63 12.12
C GLN A 440 4.02 -16.29 11.53
N ALA A 441 3.97 -15.59 10.41
CA ALA A 441 2.75 -15.33 9.67
C ALA A 441 2.90 -15.67 8.18
N PHE A 442 1.77 -16.00 7.57
CA PHE A 442 1.56 -16.25 6.15
C PHE A 442 0.42 -15.38 5.64
N ASP A 443 0.61 -14.80 4.45
CA ASP A 443 -0.39 -13.99 3.76
C ASP A 443 -0.99 -14.84 2.63
N ARG A 444 -2.10 -15.54 2.89
CA ARG A 444 -2.75 -16.44 1.91
C ARG A 444 -3.76 -15.66 1.07
N THR A 445 -3.44 -15.38 -0.18
CA THR A 445 -4.28 -14.59 -1.08
C THR A 445 -5.01 -15.47 -2.09
N ARG A 446 -6.34 -15.55 -2.02
CA ARG A 446 -7.18 -16.22 -3.04
C ARG A 446 -7.24 -15.35 -4.29
N LEU A 447 -7.05 -15.98 -5.45
CA LEU A 447 -7.26 -15.37 -6.76
C LEU A 447 -8.67 -15.66 -7.28
N PHE A 448 -9.22 -14.74 -8.09
CA PHE A 448 -10.55 -14.87 -8.70
C PHE A 448 -10.47 -14.91 -10.23
N GLY A 449 -11.06 -15.92 -10.84
CA GLY A 449 -11.15 -16.07 -12.29
C GLY A 449 -12.42 -15.46 -12.90
N ALA A 450 -12.67 -15.76 -14.18
CA ALA A 450 -13.84 -15.28 -14.93
C ALA A 450 -15.16 -15.98 -14.52
N ASP A 451 -15.03 -17.13 -13.84
CA ASP A 451 -16.02 -17.91 -13.12
C ASP A 451 -16.58 -17.20 -11.88
N TRP A 452 -15.86 -16.21 -11.33
CA TRP A 452 -16.32 -15.44 -10.17
C TRP A 452 -17.02 -14.14 -10.56
N LYS A 453 -18.17 -13.88 -9.93
CA LYS A 453 -18.80 -12.56 -9.88
C LYS A 453 -18.45 -11.84 -8.60
N VAL A 454 -18.18 -10.54 -8.72
CA VAL A 454 -18.04 -9.62 -7.59
C VAL A 454 -19.22 -8.65 -7.57
N THR A 455 -19.72 -8.35 -6.38
CA THR A 455 -20.67 -7.25 -6.14
C THR A 455 -20.16 -6.44 -4.96
N SER A 456 -19.98 -5.13 -5.16
CA SER A 456 -19.55 -4.19 -4.12
C SER A 456 -20.71 -3.32 -3.65
N ILE A 457 -20.72 -3.00 -2.35
CA ILE A 457 -21.59 -1.95 -1.78
C ILE A 457 -20.76 -1.07 -0.86
N TRP A 458 -20.67 0.21 -1.22
CA TRP A 458 -20.09 1.28 -0.43
C TRP A 458 -21.08 1.79 0.62
N THR A 459 -20.62 1.95 1.86
CA THR A 459 -21.39 2.59 2.94
C THR A 459 -20.50 3.46 3.83
N THR A 460 -21.12 4.21 4.73
CA THR A 460 -20.47 5.13 5.67
C THR A 460 -21.06 4.89 7.05
N VAL A 461 -20.22 4.64 8.06
CA VAL A 461 -20.70 4.30 9.40
C VAL A 461 -20.22 5.29 10.47
N SER A 462 -21.11 5.66 11.39
CA SER A 462 -20.76 6.36 12.61
C SER A 462 -20.46 5.32 13.68
N VAL A 463 -19.18 5.07 13.97
CA VAL A 463 -18.77 4.02 14.92
C VAL A 463 -19.40 4.27 16.30
N PRO A 464 -20.10 3.29 16.90
CA PRO A 464 -20.75 3.44 18.19
C PRO A 464 -19.74 3.43 19.34
N TRP A 465 -20.14 4.02 20.48
CA TRP A 465 -19.37 3.95 21.73
C TRP A 465 -19.53 2.62 22.47
N THR A 466 -20.52 1.81 22.08
CA THR A 466 -20.71 0.44 22.58
C THR A 466 -20.04 -0.57 21.65
N LEU A 467 -19.44 -1.63 22.22
CA LEU A 467 -18.72 -2.67 21.49
C LEU A 467 -19.67 -3.71 20.87
N ASP A 468 -20.71 -3.25 20.19
CA ASP A 468 -21.79 -4.06 19.61
C ASP A 468 -21.78 -4.06 18.08
N TYR A 469 -22.72 -4.80 17.48
CA TYR A 469 -22.97 -4.79 16.04
C TYR A 469 -23.85 -3.59 15.66
N HIS A 470 -23.66 -3.06 14.46
CA HIS A 470 -24.44 -1.92 13.96
C HIS A 470 -25.90 -2.29 13.66
N ASP A 471 -26.82 -1.34 13.93
CA ASP A 471 -28.21 -1.36 13.43
C ASP A 471 -28.28 -1.37 11.89
N SER A 472 -27.23 -0.87 11.24
CA SER A 472 -27.04 -0.94 9.78
C SER A 472 -26.33 -2.23 9.42
N TYR A 473 -26.89 -2.95 8.46
CA TYR A 473 -26.41 -4.24 7.98
C TYR A 473 -26.60 -4.35 6.47
N PHE A 474 -25.86 -5.25 5.84
CA PHE A 474 -26.09 -5.62 4.44
C PHE A 474 -26.95 -6.88 4.37
N THR A 475 -27.66 -7.07 3.25
CA THR A 475 -28.34 -8.33 2.94
C THR A 475 -28.03 -8.77 1.51
N PHE A 476 -28.02 -10.08 1.29
CA PHE A 476 -27.91 -10.69 -0.04
C PHE A 476 -28.74 -11.97 -0.12
N SER A 477 -28.90 -12.52 -1.32
CA SER A 477 -29.59 -13.78 -1.53
C SER A 477 -28.85 -14.66 -2.52
N LEU A 478 -28.70 -15.94 -2.18
CA LEU A 478 -28.10 -16.97 -3.01
C LEU A 478 -29.21 -17.80 -3.67
N ALA A 479 -29.18 -17.88 -5.01
CA ALA A 479 -30.14 -18.64 -5.79
C ALA A 479 -29.81 -20.14 -5.90
N LYS A 480 -28.57 -20.53 -5.57
CA LYS A 480 -28.03 -21.89 -5.53
C LYS A 480 -27.12 -22.04 -4.31
N MET A 481 -26.72 -23.26 -4.01
CA MET A 481 -25.55 -23.53 -3.17
C MET A 481 -24.26 -23.27 -3.97
N GLY A 482 -23.20 -22.78 -3.32
CA GLY A 482 -21.86 -22.62 -3.92
C GLY A 482 -20.87 -21.90 -3.00
N PRO A 483 -19.58 -21.82 -3.38
CA PRO A 483 -18.57 -21.12 -2.62
C PRO A 483 -18.69 -19.59 -2.74
N VAL A 484 -18.42 -18.91 -1.63
CA VAL A 484 -18.59 -17.47 -1.44
C VAL A 484 -17.44 -16.92 -0.60
N VAL A 485 -16.87 -15.80 -1.05
CA VAL A 485 -15.98 -14.97 -0.22
C VAL A 485 -16.68 -13.66 0.11
N LEU A 486 -16.84 -13.40 1.41
CA LEU A 486 -17.36 -12.15 1.95
C LEU A 486 -16.20 -11.35 2.53
N VAL A 487 -16.04 -10.09 2.12
CA VAL A 487 -15.00 -9.18 2.61
C VAL A 487 -15.64 -7.90 3.11
N LEU A 488 -15.29 -7.48 4.33
CA LEU A 488 -15.54 -6.14 4.84
C LEU A 488 -14.20 -5.39 4.85
N SER A 489 -14.08 -4.38 4.01
CA SER A 489 -12.86 -3.58 3.82
C SER A 489 -13.10 -2.13 4.22
N GLN A 490 -12.04 -1.47 4.69
CA GLN A 490 -11.93 -0.01 4.77
C GLN A 490 -10.94 0.49 3.72
N LEU A 491 -10.90 1.81 3.54
CA LEU A 491 -9.96 2.47 2.64
C LEU A 491 -8.50 2.17 3.03
N ASP A 492 -7.64 2.08 2.02
CA ASP A 492 -6.18 1.98 2.20
C ASP A 492 -5.56 3.32 2.64
N ASP A 493 -4.94 3.40 3.81
CA ASP A 493 -4.44 4.67 4.37
C ASP A 493 -3.22 5.24 3.63
N ARG A 494 -2.48 4.42 2.89
CA ARG A 494 -1.26 4.82 2.15
C ARG A 494 -1.52 5.99 1.21
N TYR A 495 -2.58 5.94 0.41
CA TYR A 495 -2.86 6.98 -0.60
C TYR A 495 -3.34 8.32 -0.02
N TYR A 496 -3.60 8.37 1.30
CA TYR A 496 -3.94 9.59 2.03
C TYR A 496 -3.05 9.84 3.26
N ARG A 497 -1.86 9.22 3.31
CA ARG A 497 -0.94 9.24 4.45
C ARG A 497 -0.59 10.65 4.93
N GLY A 498 -0.72 10.85 6.23
CA GLY A 498 -0.74 12.12 6.95
C GLY A 498 -2.14 12.71 7.15
N LEU A 499 -3.15 12.33 6.36
CA LEU A 499 -4.54 12.82 6.46
C LEU A 499 -5.52 11.77 7.00
N GLU A 500 -5.07 10.59 7.42
CA GLU A 500 -5.89 9.55 8.05
C GLU A 500 -6.42 9.93 9.43
N GLY A 501 -5.78 10.92 10.07
CA GLY A 501 -6.17 11.45 11.38
C GLY A 501 -5.72 10.58 12.54
N GLN A 502 -6.59 10.46 13.55
CA GLN A 502 -6.23 9.94 14.88
C GLN A 502 -6.81 8.55 15.23
N TYR A 503 -7.59 7.93 14.34
CA TYR A 503 -8.38 6.73 14.67
C TYR A 503 -7.93 5.52 13.86
N ARG A 504 -7.50 4.46 14.55
CA ARG A 504 -7.34 3.12 13.96
C ARG A 504 -8.67 2.37 14.10
N PHE A 505 -9.16 1.80 13.00
CA PHE A 505 -10.40 1.00 12.99
C PHE A 505 -10.09 -0.50 12.87
N GLU A 506 -10.80 -1.31 13.64
CA GLU A 506 -10.77 -2.77 13.57
C GLU A 506 -12.11 -3.28 13.04
N LEU A 507 -12.09 -4.03 11.94
CA LEU A 507 -13.29 -4.51 11.27
C LEU A 507 -13.69 -5.91 11.74
N ASN A 508 -14.98 -6.14 11.94
CA ASN A 508 -15.55 -7.44 12.26
C ASN A 508 -16.93 -7.59 11.61
N PHE A 509 -17.38 -8.81 11.32
CA PHE A 509 -18.77 -9.08 10.98
C PHE A 509 -19.27 -10.46 11.40
N ARG A 510 -20.58 -10.62 11.40
CA ARG A 510 -21.29 -11.91 11.46
C ARG A 510 -22.17 -12.09 10.22
N LEU A 511 -22.17 -13.31 9.70
CA LEU A 511 -23.14 -13.76 8.70
C LEU A 511 -24.27 -14.50 9.43
N HIS A 512 -25.52 -14.13 9.17
CA HIS A 512 -26.71 -14.85 9.64
C HIS A 512 -27.53 -15.34 8.44
N LYS A 513 -28.09 -16.55 8.51
CA LYS A 513 -29.06 -17.06 7.52
C LYS A 513 -30.48 -16.77 8.01
N LYS A 514 -31.37 -16.31 7.13
CA LYS A 514 -32.77 -16.06 7.45
C LYS A 514 -33.45 -17.32 7.98
N GLY A 515 -33.99 -17.25 9.20
CA GLY A 515 -34.68 -18.37 9.86
C GLY A 515 -33.78 -19.21 10.79
N GLN A 516 -32.50 -18.88 10.94
CA GLN A 516 -31.65 -19.39 12.02
C GLN A 516 -31.57 -18.34 13.15
N GLU A 517 -31.50 -18.79 14.40
CA GLU A 517 -31.45 -17.89 15.57
C GLU A 517 -30.03 -17.32 15.82
N ASP A 518 -28.99 -18.10 15.53
CA ASP A 518 -27.58 -17.72 15.73
C ASP A 518 -26.88 -17.37 14.41
N TYR A 519 -25.58 -17.01 14.47
CA TYR A 519 -24.76 -16.73 13.28
C TYR A 519 -24.23 -18.01 12.62
N VAL A 520 -24.10 -17.97 11.29
CA VAL A 520 -23.44 -19.00 10.46
C VAL A 520 -21.93 -18.94 10.66
N VAL A 521 -21.35 -17.73 10.63
CA VAL A 521 -19.94 -17.49 10.89
C VAL A 521 -19.73 -16.08 11.45
N ARG A 522 -18.63 -15.90 12.19
CA ARG A 522 -18.07 -14.59 12.55
C ARG A 522 -16.70 -14.49 11.90
N SER A 523 -16.36 -13.32 11.36
CA SER A 523 -14.98 -13.05 10.95
C SER A 523 -13.99 -13.28 12.10
N ILE A 524 -12.77 -13.64 11.75
CA ILE A 524 -11.61 -13.54 12.64
C ILE A 524 -10.96 -12.19 12.32
N ALA A 525 -10.71 -11.38 13.35
CA ALA A 525 -9.98 -10.13 13.16
C ALA A 525 -8.47 -10.45 13.02
N PRO A 526 -7.79 -9.97 11.97
CA PRO A 526 -6.35 -10.07 11.85
C PRO A 526 -5.69 -9.23 12.96
N TYR A 527 -4.50 -9.67 13.39
CA TYR A 527 -3.73 -8.97 14.41
C TYR A 527 -3.06 -7.71 13.85
N ARG A 528 -2.72 -7.70 12.55
CA ARG A 528 -2.00 -6.58 11.92
C ARG A 528 -2.66 -6.01 10.66
N GLN A 529 -3.08 -6.85 9.72
CA GLN A 529 -3.68 -6.44 8.44
C GLN A 529 -5.09 -5.82 8.58
N THR A 530 -5.19 -4.60 9.13
CA THR A 530 -6.48 -3.95 9.42
C THR A 530 -7.25 -3.45 8.19
N ARG A 531 -6.67 -3.48 6.98
CA ARG A 531 -7.30 -3.00 5.72
C ARG A 531 -8.60 -3.76 5.39
N SER A 532 -8.66 -5.07 5.62
CA SER A 532 -9.84 -5.90 5.36
C SER A 532 -10.01 -7.04 6.36
N VAL A 533 -11.23 -7.57 6.46
CA VAL A 533 -11.52 -8.87 7.09
C VAL A 533 -12.44 -9.69 6.19
N ASN A 534 -12.23 -11.00 6.14
CA ASN A 534 -12.96 -11.90 5.24
C ASN A 534 -13.40 -13.20 5.92
N VAL A 535 -14.33 -13.88 5.26
CA VAL A 535 -14.64 -15.30 5.45
C VAL A 535 -14.85 -15.96 4.08
N GLU A 536 -14.38 -17.19 3.96
CA GLU A 536 -14.59 -18.06 2.79
C GLU A 536 -15.45 -19.25 3.25
N LEU A 537 -16.56 -19.52 2.56
CA LEU A 537 -17.53 -20.56 2.92
C LEU A 537 -18.20 -21.14 1.69
N GLU A 538 -18.58 -22.42 1.74
CA GLU A 538 -19.68 -22.93 0.92
C GLU A 538 -21.01 -22.56 1.60
N LEU A 539 -21.89 -21.88 0.88
CA LEU A 539 -23.18 -21.41 1.38
C LEU A 539 -24.33 -22.02 0.59
N GLU A 540 -25.37 -22.46 1.28
CA GLU A 540 -26.63 -22.93 0.69
C GLU A 540 -27.42 -21.78 0.02
N ALA A 541 -28.38 -22.14 -0.83
CA ALA A 541 -29.40 -21.18 -1.28
C ALA A 541 -30.19 -20.60 -0.09
N GLY A 542 -30.51 -19.30 -0.15
CA GLY A 542 -31.24 -18.60 0.91
C GLY A 542 -31.00 -17.09 0.94
N GLU A 543 -31.64 -16.43 1.90
CA GLU A 543 -31.41 -15.02 2.24
C GLU A 543 -30.45 -14.91 3.44
N TYR A 544 -29.51 -13.97 3.35
CA TYR A 544 -28.42 -13.79 4.31
C TYR A 544 -28.29 -12.32 4.73
N THR A 545 -27.89 -12.12 5.99
CA THR A 545 -27.64 -10.81 6.60
C THR A 545 -26.20 -10.73 7.10
N VAL A 546 -25.49 -9.65 6.76
CA VAL A 546 -24.14 -9.36 7.26
C VAL A 546 -24.22 -8.23 8.29
N LEU A 547 -24.14 -8.59 9.56
CA LEU A 547 -24.06 -7.64 10.68
C LEU A 547 -22.60 -7.20 10.85
N MET A 548 -22.31 -5.92 10.61
CA MET A 548 -20.98 -5.36 10.78
C MET A 548 -20.74 -4.83 12.20
N LYS A 549 -19.49 -4.88 12.66
CA LYS A 549 -19.01 -4.26 13.90
C LYS A 549 -17.67 -3.58 13.60
N VAL A 550 -17.51 -2.35 14.08
CA VAL A 550 -16.25 -1.60 14.00
C VAL A 550 -15.85 -1.21 15.41
N ASN A 551 -14.59 -1.48 15.80
CA ASN A 551 -13.98 -0.84 16.96
C ASN A 551 -13.17 0.37 16.45
N ALA A 552 -13.16 1.48 17.18
CA ALA A 552 -12.32 2.64 16.85
C ALA A 552 -11.45 3.02 18.05
N THR A 553 -10.13 2.92 17.88
CA THR A 553 -9.14 3.27 18.90
C THR A 553 -8.48 4.58 18.52
N ARG A 554 -8.61 5.62 19.36
CA ARG A 554 -7.97 6.93 19.13
C ARG A 554 -6.54 6.92 19.67
N ASN A 555 -5.57 7.23 18.82
CA ASN A 555 -4.24 7.63 19.26
C ASN A 555 -4.21 9.16 19.48
N LEU A 556 -3.63 9.59 20.61
CA LEU A 556 -3.50 11.02 20.97
C LEU A 556 -2.13 11.60 20.61
N ASP A 557 -1.15 10.75 20.28
CA ASP A 557 0.18 11.16 19.82
C ASP A 557 0.17 11.61 18.35
N LEU A 558 -0.91 11.30 17.63
CA LEU A 558 -1.16 11.76 16.26
C LEU A 558 -1.89 13.11 16.27
N LEU A 559 -1.59 13.98 15.32
CA LEU A 559 -2.30 15.23 15.04
C LEU A 559 -3.67 14.95 14.42
N PRO A 560 -4.71 15.75 14.74
CA PRO A 560 -5.96 15.73 13.99
C PRO A 560 -5.78 16.43 12.62
N ILE A 561 -6.61 16.07 11.65
CA ILE A 561 -6.38 16.36 10.23
C ILE A 561 -6.34 17.88 9.95
N GLU A 562 -7.13 18.67 10.69
CA GLU A 562 -7.13 20.13 10.60
C GLU A 562 -5.78 20.77 10.98
N GLU A 563 -5.03 20.18 11.90
CA GLU A 563 -3.69 20.68 12.27
C GLU A 563 -2.62 20.20 11.28
N VAL A 564 -2.78 19.00 10.68
CA VAL A 564 -1.91 18.56 9.56
C VAL A 564 -2.12 19.45 8.33
N ILE A 565 -3.36 19.83 8.04
CA ILE A 565 -3.69 20.82 7.01
C ILE A 565 -3.02 22.16 7.33
N ARG A 566 -3.06 22.65 8.57
CA ARG A 566 -2.32 23.88 8.96
C ARG A 566 -0.81 23.74 8.76
N LYS A 567 -0.23 22.62 9.19
CA LYS A 567 1.21 22.31 9.13
C LYS A 567 1.76 22.43 7.70
N TYR A 568 1.05 21.90 6.70
CA TYR A 568 1.56 21.84 5.32
C TYR A 568 0.96 22.86 4.33
N ALA A 569 -0.11 23.59 4.68
CA ALA A 569 -0.79 24.50 3.75
C ALA A 569 0.07 25.70 3.27
N LEU A 570 1.17 26.01 3.96
CA LEU A 570 2.14 27.03 3.54
C LEU A 570 3.26 26.41 2.70
N ASP A 571 3.97 25.41 3.24
CA ASP A 571 5.27 24.99 2.72
C ASP A 571 5.22 23.76 1.80
N ARG A 572 4.21 22.88 1.93
CA ARG A 572 4.00 21.70 1.06
C ARG A 572 2.56 21.65 0.53
N ARG A 573 2.09 22.81 0.06
CA ARG A 573 0.72 23.02 -0.41
C ARG A 573 0.31 22.08 -1.55
N ASP A 574 1.21 21.82 -2.50
CA ASP A 574 0.85 21.08 -3.69
C ASP A 574 0.83 19.56 -3.43
N LYS A 575 1.69 19.03 -2.54
CA LYS A 575 1.50 17.72 -1.89
C LYS A 575 0.15 17.62 -1.19
N LEU A 576 -0.19 18.61 -0.35
CA LEU A 576 -1.45 18.62 0.40
C LEU A 576 -2.67 18.62 -0.53
N VAL A 577 -2.58 19.29 -1.68
CA VAL A 577 -3.62 19.21 -2.73
C VAL A 577 -3.64 17.85 -3.42
N ALA A 578 -2.49 17.24 -3.73
CA ALA A 578 -2.44 15.92 -4.36
C ALA A 578 -3.05 14.84 -3.45
N VAL A 579 -2.54 14.71 -2.22
CA VAL A 579 -3.01 13.75 -1.21
C VAL A 579 -4.48 14.02 -0.86
N GLY A 580 -4.86 15.29 -0.65
CA GLY A 580 -6.23 15.70 -0.33
C GLY A 580 -7.23 15.65 -1.51
N MET A 581 -6.77 15.38 -2.74
CA MET A 581 -7.61 15.11 -3.91
C MET A 581 -7.79 13.62 -4.19
N SER A 582 -6.83 12.79 -3.74
CA SER A 582 -7.01 11.34 -3.64
C SER A 582 -7.95 10.98 -2.48
N TYR A 583 -7.86 11.71 -1.35
CA TYR A 583 -8.62 11.39 -0.14
C TYR A 583 -10.10 11.79 -0.18
N VAL A 584 -10.94 10.97 0.46
CA VAL A 584 -12.37 11.17 0.65
C VAL A 584 -12.71 10.98 2.14
N PHE A 585 -13.19 12.04 2.79
CA PHE A 585 -13.42 12.09 4.23
C PHE A 585 -14.57 11.19 4.74
N ILE A 586 -14.47 10.81 6.02
CA ILE A 586 -15.34 9.89 6.81
C ILE A 586 -14.98 8.41 6.56
N PRO A 587 -14.94 7.52 7.58
CA PRO A 587 -14.72 6.09 7.37
C PRO A 587 -15.77 5.47 6.45
N PHE A 588 -15.32 5.02 5.27
CA PHE A 588 -16.07 4.16 4.39
C PHE A 588 -15.84 2.71 4.74
N LEU A 589 -16.93 1.94 4.72
CA LEU A 589 -16.85 0.49 4.67
C LEU A 589 -17.33 0.03 3.30
N ILE A 590 -16.66 -0.99 2.81
CA ILE A 590 -16.92 -1.62 1.52
C ILE A 590 -17.22 -3.07 1.83
N LEU A 591 -18.46 -3.51 1.57
CA LEU A 591 -18.73 -4.94 1.52
C LEU A 591 -18.50 -5.41 0.08
N LEU A 592 -17.59 -6.36 -0.07
CA LEU A 592 -17.38 -7.11 -1.31
C LEU A 592 -17.95 -8.52 -1.12
N LEU A 593 -18.75 -8.95 -2.09
CA LEU A 593 -19.36 -10.27 -2.14
C LEU A 593 -18.91 -10.94 -3.45
N TYR A 594 -18.06 -11.96 -3.32
CA TYR A 594 -17.58 -12.79 -4.41
C TYR A 594 -18.34 -14.12 -4.42
N ILE A 595 -18.87 -14.53 -5.58
CA ILE A 595 -19.69 -15.75 -5.75
C ILE A 595 -19.27 -16.47 -7.04
N GLU A 596 -19.03 -17.78 -6.98
CA GLU A 596 -18.80 -18.68 -8.13
C GLU A 596 -20.15 -19.15 -8.76
N LEU A 597 -20.19 -19.56 -10.04
CA LEU A 597 -21.40 -19.50 -10.91
C LEU A 597 -22.23 -20.79 -11.17
#